data_AF-A0A3E2V7X6-F1
#
_entry.id   AF-A0A3E2V7X6-F1
#
_cell.length_a   1.000
_cell.length_b   1.000
_cell.length_c   1.000
_cell.angle_alpha   90.00
_cell.angle_beta   90.00
_cell.angle_gamma   90.00
#
_symmetry.space_group_name_H-M   'P 1'
#
loop_
_entity.id
_entity.type
_entity.pdbx_description
1 polymer ?
#
loop_
_entity_poly.entity_id
_entity_poly.type
_entity_poly.pdbx_seq_one_letter_code
_entity_poly.pdbx_strand_id
1 'polypeptide(L)'
;MNMLNTIYETGYDLHVANYIAYLHTDKKLYEDEAHKVQAKKADVEEAFKLGRLIVMAADKTYLPVALMAAGVVVTDGTTPIPCTMAADEA
;
A
#
# COMPACT_ATOMS: atom_id res chain seq x y z
N MET A 1 16.97 27.69 -8.43
CA MET A 1 15.68 26.98 -8.30
C MET A 1 15.56 26.01 -9.46
N ASN A 2 15.65 24.70 -9.23
CA ASN A 2 15.25 23.71 -10.24
C ASN A 2 13.73 23.60 -10.21
N MET A 3 13.06 23.87 -11.33
CA MET A 3 11.63 23.58 -11.50
C MET A 3 11.42 22.06 -11.44
N LEU A 4 10.45 21.61 -10.65
CA LEU A 4 9.94 20.25 -10.71
C LEU A 4 9.34 20.02 -12.11
N ASN A 5 9.79 18.99 -12.82
CA ASN A 5 9.21 18.65 -14.12
C ASN A 5 7.75 18.22 -13.94
N THR A 6 6.82 18.89 -14.62
CA THR A 6 5.42 18.49 -14.64
C THR A 6 5.31 17.19 -15.44
N ILE A 7 5.00 16.09 -14.76
CA ILE A 7 4.72 14.80 -15.40
C ILE A 7 3.29 14.91 -15.94
N TYR A 8 3.13 15.21 -17.23
CA TYR A 8 1.83 15.12 -17.89
C TYR A 8 1.60 13.67 -18.31
N GLU A 9 0.62 12.99 -17.71
CA GLU A 9 0.20 11.67 -18.19
C GLU A 9 -0.43 11.80 -19.59
N THR A 10 0.07 11.02 -20.54
CA THR A 10 -0.56 10.82 -21.85
C THR A 10 -1.49 9.61 -21.77
N GLY A 11 -2.66 9.70 -22.40
CA GLY A 11 -3.78 8.75 -22.30
C GLY A 11 -3.55 7.36 -22.92
N TYR A 12 -2.48 6.67 -22.53
CA TYR A 12 -2.43 5.21 -22.53
C TYR A 12 -3.07 4.72 -21.22
N ASP A 13 -4.39 4.61 -21.28
CA ASP A 13 -5.36 4.44 -20.21
C ASP A 13 -4.99 3.35 -19.17
N LEU A 14 -4.18 3.72 -18.17
CA LEU A 14 -4.03 2.96 -16.95
C LEU A 14 -5.26 3.30 -16.12
N HIS A 15 -6.31 2.48 -16.20
CA HIS A 15 -7.43 2.53 -15.25
C HIS A 15 -6.82 2.78 -13.87
N VAL A 16 -7.24 3.83 -13.16
CA VAL A 16 -6.71 4.18 -11.83
C VAL A 16 -7.04 3.02 -10.88
N ALA A 17 -6.22 1.98 -10.94
CA ALA A 17 -6.37 0.77 -10.16
C ALA A 17 -5.61 1.05 -8.87
N ASN A 18 -6.36 1.36 -7.83
CA ASN A 18 -5.82 1.32 -6.49
C ASN A 18 -5.46 -0.13 -6.17
N TYR A 19 -4.29 -0.34 -5.58
CA TYR A 19 -3.95 -1.62 -4.99
C TYR A 19 -4.55 -1.66 -3.59
N ILE A 20 -5.50 -2.57 -3.38
CA ILE A 20 -6.14 -2.76 -2.07
C ILE A 20 -5.42 -3.88 -1.34
N ALA A 21 -4.81 -3.57 -0.19
CA ALA A 21 -4.27 -4.57 0.72
C ALA A 21 -5.17 -4.67 1.97
N TYR A 22 -5.42 -5.88 2.44
CA TYR A 22 -6.30 -6.12 3.59
C TYR A 22 -5.47 -6.28 4.87
N LEU A 23 -5.73 -5.43 5.86
CA LEU A 23 -5.07 -5.43 7.16
C LEU A 23 -5.78 -6.39 8.11
N HIS A 24 -5.01 -7.35 8.63
CA HIS A 24 -5.49 -8.29 9.64
C HIS A 24 -5.04 -7.91 11.06
N THR A 25 -5.62 -8.56 12.08
CA THR A 25 -5.32 -8.34 13.50
C THR A 25 -3.87 -8.67 13.88
N ASP A 26 -3.19 -9.49 13.10
CA ASP A 26 -1.76 -9.80 13.27
C ASP A 26 -0.82 -8.74 12.65
N LYS A 27 -1.38 -7.64 12.16
CA LYS A 27 -0.68 -6.53 11.49
C LYS A 27 0.00 -6.91 10.19
N LYS A 28 -0.43 -7.99 9.53
CA LYS A 28 0.00 -8.31 8.17
C LYS A 28 -0.99 -7.78 7.14
N LEU A 29 -0.46 -7.51 5.95
CA LEU A 29 -1.21 -7.15 4.76
C LEU A 29 -1.46 -8.37 3.90
N TYR A 30 -2.67 -8.50 3.38
CA TYR A 30 -3.13 -9.63 2.58
C TYR A 30 -3.71 -9.18 1.25
N GLU A 31 -3.71 -10.07 0.27
CA GLU A 31 -4.26 -9.82 -1.07
C GLU A 31 -5.80 -9.80 -1.07
N ASP A 32 -6.42 -10.44 -0.08
CA ASP A 32 -7.87 -10.57 0.05
C ASP A 32 -8.37 -10.48 1.51
N GLU A 33 -9.68 -10.26 1.66
CA GLU A 33 -10.36 -10.19 2.95
C GLU A 33 -10.41 -11.54 3.70
N ALA A 34 -10.16 -12.66 3.00
CA ALA A 34 -10.04 -13.97 3.65
C ALA A 34 -8.68 -14.17 4.33
N HIS A 35 -7.73 -13.25 4.14
CA HIS A 35 -6.42 -13.23 4.76
C HIS A 35 -5.64 -14.54 4.57
N LYS A 36 -5.76 -15.17 3.39
CA LYS A 36 -5.08 -16.46 3.11
C LYS A 36 -3.68 -16.28 2.54
N VAL A 37 -3.50 -15.27 1.70
CA VAL A 37 -2.24 -15.00 1.00
C VAL A 37 -1.74 -13.63 1.42
N GLN A 38 -0.55 -13.59 2.01
CA GLN A 38 0.07 -12.33 2.42
C GLN A 38 0.46 -11.53 1.17
N ALA A 39 0.22 -10.22 1.21
CA ALA A 39 0.52 -9.32 0.11
C ALA A 39 2.02 -9.33 -0.20
N LYS A 40 2.36 -9.49 -1.49
CA LYS A 40 3.74 -9.53 -1.95
C LYS A 40 4.43 -8.21 -1.72
N LYS A 41 5.71 -8.29 -1.35
CA LYS A 41 6.50 -7.09 -1.08
C LYS A 41 6.63 -6.17 -2.29
N ALA A 42 6.95 -6.71 -3.45
CA ALA A 42 7.11 -5.95 -4.68
C ALA A 42 5.84 -5.14 -5.02
N ASP A 43 4.68 -5.78 -4.95
CA ASP A 43 3.40 -5.15 -5.31
C ASP A 43 3.02 -4.03 -4.34
N VAL A 44 3.19 -4.24 -3.03
CA VAL A 44 2.92 -3.22 -2.00
C VAL A 44 3.89 -2.04 -2.13
N GLU A 45 5.16 -2.31 -2.38
CA GLU A 45 6.17 -1.27 -2.60
C GLU A 45 5.88 -0.43 -3.85
N GLU A 46 5.55 -1.07 -4.96
CA GLU A 46 5.21 -0.40 -6.20
C GLU A 46 3.95 0.46 -6.03
N ALA A 47 2.90 -0.10 -5.45
CA ALA A 47 1.67 0.63 -5.15
C ALA A 47 1.89 1.83 -4.23
N PHE A 48 2.75 1.69 -3.20
CA PHE A 48 3.10 2.82 -2.32
C PHE A 48 3.81 3.93 -3.11
N LYS A 49 4.84 3.60 -3.90
CA LYS A 49 5.63 4.56 -4.67
C LYS A 49 4.80 5.30 -5.73
N LEU A 50 3.78 4.63 -6.27
CA LEU A 50 2.83 5.22 -7.22
C LEU A 50 1.70 6.01 -6.53
N GLY A 51 1.61 6.01 -5.19
CA GLY A 51 0.53 6.65 -4.45
C GLY A 51 -0.84 5.98 -4.62
N ARG A 52 -0.85 4.67 -4.93
CA ARG A 52 -2.06 3.89 -5.27
C ARG A 52 -2.41 2.84 -4.22
N LEU A 53 -1.59 2.69 -3.18
CA LEU A 53 -1.85 1.76 -2.10
C LEU A 53 -2.97 2.28 -1.20
N ILE A 54 -4.00 1.47 -0.98
CA ILE A 54 -5.04 1.68 0.03
C ILE A 54 -5.06 0.44 0.92
N VAL A 55 -5.15 0.65 2.24
CA VAL A 55 -5.19 -0.46 3.20
C VAL A 55 -6.58 -0.53 3.83
N MET A 56 -7.26 -1.66 3.68
CA MET A 56 -8.61 -1.88 4.23
C MET A 56 -8.56 -2.84 5.42
N ALA A 57 -9.15 -2.44 6.54
CA ALA A 57 -9.50 -3.33 7.64
C ALA A 57 -11.01 -3.60 7.62
N ALA A 58 -11.50 -4.44 8.53
CA ALA A 58 -12.92 -4.82 8.60
C ALA A 58 -13.88 -3.63 8.79
N ASP A 59 -13.46 -2.57 9.48
CA ASP A 59 -14.29 -1.43 9.86
C ASP A 59 -13.81 -0.08 9.28
N LYS A 60 -12.60 -0.05 8.72
CA LYS A 60 -11.91 1.20 8.38
C LYS A 60 -11.02 1.07 7.17
N THR A 61 -10.79 2.20 6.51
CA THR A 61 -9.76 2.36 5.48
C THR A 61 -8.63 3.22 6.04
N TYR A 62 -7.40 2.76 5.83
CA TYR A 62 -6.19 3.45 6.22
C TYR A 62 -5.44 3.97 4.99
N LEU A 63 -4.83 5.15 5.16
CA LEU A 63 -3.91 5.73 4.21
C LEU A 63 -2.48 5.33 4.57
N PRO A 64 -1.68 4.80 3.63
CA PRO A 64 -0.27 4.55 3.85
C PRO A 64 0.51 5.88 3.85
N VAL A 65 1.36 6.06 4.86
CA VAL A 65 2.07 7.33 5.12
C VAL A 65 3.59 7.18 5.14
N ALA A 66 4.11 5.96 5.30
CA ALA A 66 5.54 5.71 5.19
C ALA A 66 5.83 4.29 4.69
N LEU A 67 6.86 4.13 3.88
CA LEU A 67 7.39 2.83 3.46
C LEU A 67 8.58 2.45 4.35
N MET A 68 8.60 1.20 4.82
CA MET A 68 9.60 0.62 5.71
C MET A 68 10.19 -0.65 5.07
N ALA A 69 11.36 -1.10 5.53
CA ALA A 69 12.02 -2.28 4.96
C ALA A 69 11.18 -3.57 5.02
N ALA A 70 10.31 -3.71 6.02
CA ALA A 70 9.47 -4.89 6.25
C ALA A 70 7.98 -4.67 5.96
N GLY A 71 7.58 -3.47 5.52
CA GLY A 71 6.19 -3.06 5.63
C GLY A 71 5.88 -1.62 5.26
N VAL A 72 4.68 -1.18 5.62
CA VAL A 72 4.26 0.23 5.53
C VAL A 72 3.66 0.69 6.84
N VAL A 73 3.73 1.98 7.11
CA VAL A 73 2.99 2.63 8.19
C VAL A 73 1.72 3.19 7.61
N VAL A 74 0.58 2.92 8.24
CA VAL A 74 -0.74 3.34 7.81
C VAL A 74 -1.45 4.15 8.89
N THR A 75 -2.36 5.05 8.53
CA THR A 75 -3.13 5.86 9.49
C THR A 75 -4.56 6.10 9.00
N ASP A 76 -5.51 6.15 9.95
CA ASP A 76 -6.88 6.61 9.74
C ASP A 76 -7.05 8.10 10.14
N GLY A 77 -5.94 8.82 10.29
CA GLY A 77 -5.91 10.18 10.82
C GLY A 77 -5.68 10.24 12.33
N THR A 78 -5.57 9.10 13.01
CA THR A 78 -5.23 9.02 14.44
C THR A 78 -3.82 8.46 14.65
N THR A 79 -3.70 7.29 15.28
CA THR A 79 -2.43 6.66 15.61
C THR A 79 -1.90 5.89 14.40
N PRO A 80 -0.67 6.19 13.91
CA PRO A 80 -0.05 5.41 12.86
C PRO A 80 0.24 3.97 13.30
N ILE A 81 -0.03 3.01 12.43
CA ILE A 81 0.12 1.58 12.68
C ILE A 81 1.14 1.01 11.70
N PRO A 82 2.23 0.38 12.18
CA PRO A 82 3.11 -0.39 11.31
C PRO A 82 2.44 -1.72 10.94
N CYS A 83 2.43 -2.04 9.65
CA CYS A 83 1.96 -3.31 9.11
C CYS A 83 3.03 -3.95 8.23
N THR A 84 2.98 -5.27 8.09
CA THR A 84 4.03 -6.08 7.44
C THR A 84 3.50 -6.79 6.20
N MET A 85 4.35 -6.88 5.18
CA MET A 85 4.08 -7.59 3.92
C MET A 85 4.88 -8.91 3.89
N ALA A 86 4.68 -9.74 2.86
CA ALA A 86 5.46 -10.96 2.70
C ALA A 86 6.97 -10.63 2.66
N ALA A 87 7.81 -11.55 3.13
CA ALA A 87 9.25 -11.44 2.90
C ALA A 87 9.57 -11.64 1.41
N ASP A 88 10.71 -11.14 0.94
CA ASP A 88 11.19 -11.47 -0.40
C ASP A 88 11.31 -12.99 -0.54
N GLU A 89 10.90 -13.54 -1.69
CA GLU A 89 11.21 -14.92 -2.02
C GLU A 89 12.74 -15.07 -2.12
N ALA A 90 13.27 -16.12 -1.48
CA ALA A 90 14.71 -16.38 -1.38
C ALA A 90 15.30 -16.94 -2.68
#